data_AF-A0A4Q5LVZ2-F1
#
_entry.id   AF-A0A4Q5LVZ2-F1
#
_cell.length_a   1.000
_cell.length_b   1.000
_cell.length_c   1.000
_cell.angle_alpha   90.00
_cell.angle_beta   90.00
_cell.angle_gamma   90.00
#
_symmetry.space_group_name_H-M   'P 1'
#
loop_
_entity.id
_entity.type
_entity.pdbx_description
1 polymer ?
#
loop_
_entity_poly.entity_id
_entity_poly.type
_entity_poly.pdbx_seq_one_letter_code
_entity_poly.pdbx_strand_id
1 'polypeptide(L)'
;MGRYLLLFFVVMLTSCGQLKEKAQTVHAADSTALGQWRPPNESVVDVTIYKKEGKVFLHENFNDQSILNEEMVVESTENVIKLKYKEVIAEEYMMIDKEGNLRWYTGEGREFAKSKPKQ
;
A
#
# COMPACT_ATOMS: atom_id res chain seq x y z
N MET A 1 -21.05 64.78 -5.93
CA MET A 1 -22.50 64.50 -5.85
C MET A 1 -22.77 63.26 -6.70
N GLY A 2 -23.45 62.20 -6.33
CA GLY A 2 -24.07 61.65 -5.11
C GLY A 2 -24.39 60.19 -5.50
N ARG A 3 -23.97 59.17 -4.74
CA ARG A 3 -24.64 58.57 -3.57
C ARG A 3 -26.06 58.02 -3.84
N TYR A 4 -26.15 56.68 -3.74
CA TYR A 4 -27.31 55.83 -3.35
C TYR A 4 -28.43 55.64 -4.39
N LEU A 5 -29.20 54.55 -4.46
CA LEU A 5 -29.58 53.46 -3.53
C LEU A 5 -30.16 52.34 -4.45
N LEU A 6 -29.68 51.09 -4.46
CA LEU A 6 -30.27 49.93 -3.76
C LEU A 6 -31.71 49.58 -4.23
N LEU A 7 -31.91 48.44 -4.91
CA LEU A 7 -32.60 47.24 -4.37
C LEU A 7 -33.20 46.24 -5.40
N PHE A 8 -33.07 44.97 -5.00
CA PHE A 8 -33.90 43.78 -5.25
C PHE A 8 -34.15 43.28 -6.68
N PHE A 9 -33.67 42.06 -6.98
CA PHE A 9 -34.57 40.89 -7.06
C PHE A 9 -33.77 39.59 -6.86
N VAL A 10 -34.18 38.83 -5.83
CA VAL A 10 -33.76 37.44 -5.58
C VAL A 10 -34.68 36.53 -6.39
N VAL A 11 -34.11 35.67 -7.24
CA VAL A 11 -34.72 34.41 -7.72
C VAL A 11 -33.55 33.42 -7.91
N MET A 12 -33.22 32.61 -6.91
CA MET A 12 -33.63 31.20 -6.72
C MET A 12 -33.14 30.20 -7.80
N LEU A 13 -32.09 29.45 -7.41
CA LEU A 13 -31.85 28.01 -7.59
C LEU A 13 -32.13 27.34 -8.95
N THR A 14 -31.09 26.74 -9.55
CA THR A 14 -30.99 25.28 -9.85
C THR A 14 -29.73 24.91 -10.63
N SER A 15 -29.10 23.79 -10.25
CA SER A 15 -28.49 22.77 -11.13
C SER A 15 -27.25 23.19 -11.95
N CYS A 16 -26.16 22.46 -12.10
CA CYS A 16 -25.60 21.22 -11.57
C CYS A 16 -24.12 21.24 -12.01
N GLY A 17 -23.30 20.36 -11.46
CA GLY A 17 -21.85 20.46 -11.49
C GLY A 17 -21.18 20.41 -12.86
N GLN A 18 -19.96 20.95 -12.90
CA GLN A 18 -18.86 20.32 -13.63
C GLN A 18 -17.53 20.82 -13.07
N LEU A 19 -17.10 20.18 -11.98
CA LEU A 19 -15.77 20.34 -11.39
C LEU A 19 -15.22 18.94 -11.12
N LYS A 20 -15.07 18.14 -12.17
CA LYS A 20 -14.51 16.78 -12.10
C LYS A 20 -13.95 16.38 -13.46
N GLU A 21 -12.75 16.85 -13.80
CA GLU A 21 -11.89 16.14 -14.76
C GLU A 21 -10.42 16.59 -14.69
N LYS A 22 -9.87 16.74 -13.48
CA LYS A 22 -8.42 16.95 -13.32
C LYS A 22 -7.79 16.21 -12.13
N ALA A 23 -8.48 15.19 -11.62
CA ALA A 23 -8.05 14.42 -10.45
C ALA A 23 -7.96 12.90 -10.73
N GLN A 24 -7.71 12.51 -11.98
CA GLN A 24 -7.68 11.08 -12.35
C GLN A 24 -6.41 10.67 -13.11
N THR A 25 -5.32 11.39 -12.91
CA THR A 25 -4.03 11.09 -13.57
C THR A 25 -2.83 11.29 -12.65
N VAL A 26 -3.00 11.07 -11.34
CA VAL A 26 -1.88 11.15 -10.35
C VAL A 26 -1.67 9.85 -9.57
N HIS A 27 -2.61 8.90 -9.55
CA HIS A 27 -2.53 7.77 -8.60
C HIS A 27 -1.88 6.47 -9.10
N ALA A 28 -1.25 6.45 -10.28
CA ALA A 28 -0.53 5.26 -10.77
C ALA A 28 1.00 5.38 -10.74
N ALA A 29 1.56 6.57 -10.49
CA ALA A 29 2.99 6.84 -10.67
C ALA A 29 3.86 6.64 -9.40
N ASP A 30 3.24 6.53 -8.21
CA ASP A 30 3.99 6.57 -6.95
C ASP A 30 4.14 5.21 -6.26
N SER A 31 3.73 4.12 -6.92
CA SER A 31 3.91 2.75 -6.41
C SER A 31 5.07 2.06 -7.13
N THR A 32 6.10 1.66 -6.38
CA THR A 32 7.22 0.86 -6.89
C THR A 32 7.21 -0.51 -6.24
N ALA A 33 6.99 -1.57 -7.03
CA ALA A 33 7.10 -2.93 -6.53
C ALA A 33 8.56 -3.22 -6.14
N LEU A 34 8.77 -3.69 -4.90
CA LEU A 34 10.06 -4.20 -4.43
C LEU A 34 10.25 -5.66 -4.86
N GLY A 35 9.16 -6.40 -4.98
CA GLY A 35 9.14 -7.73 -5.56
C GLY A 35 7.82 -8.45 -5.34
N GLN A 36 7.73 -9.63 -5.92
CA GLN A 36 6.62 -10.57 -5.73
C GLN A 36 7.19 -11.96 -5.46
N TRP A 37 6.62 -12.69 -4.51
CA TRP A 37 7.10 -14.00 -4.10
C TRP A 37 5.95 -15.00 -4.01
N ARG A 38 6.29 -16.28 -4.08
CA ARG A 38 5.38 -17.35 -3.69
C ARG A 38 5.52 -17.60 -2.19
N PRO A 39 4.47 -17.43 -1.38
CA PRO A 39 4.52 -17.68 0.06
C PRO A 39 4.55 -19.19 0.36
N PRO A 40 4.94 -19.57 1.59
CA PRO A 40 4.88 -20.96 2.05
C PRO A 40 3.45 -21.42 2.38
N ASN A 41 2.53 -20.50 2.65
CA ASN A 41 1.15 -20.79 2.99
C ASN A 41 0.34 -21.14 1.74
N GLU A 42 -0.24 -22.35 1.70
CA GLU A 42 -1.02 -22.83 0.56
C GLU A 42 -2.28 -22.01 0.29
N SER A 43 -2.82 -21.32 1.30
CA SER A 43 -3.99 -20.44 1.18
C SER A 43 -3.70 -19.13 0.45
N VAL A 44 -2.42 -18.76 0.31
CA VAL A 44 -1.97 -17.52 -0.30
C VAL A 44 -1.34 -17.80 -1.67
N VAL A 45 -1.89 -17.17 -2.71
CA VAL A 45 -1.45 -17.30 -4.11
C VAL A 45 -0.10 -16.64 -4.31
N ASP A 46 0.02 -15.41 -3.83
CA ASP A 46 1.23 -14.61 -3.94
C ASP A 46 1.28 -13.47 -2.91
N VAL A 47 2.50 -13.03 -2.67
CA VAL A 47 2.81 -11.88 -1.82
C VAL A 47 3.57 -10.87 -2.65
N THR A 48 3.08 -9.63 -2.69
CA THR A 48 3.73 -8.49 -3.34
C THR A 48 4.10 -7.46 -2.29
N ILE A 49 5.37 -7.04 -2.28
CA ILE A 49 5.81 -5.94 -1.40
C ILE A 49 6.11 -4.75 -2.29
N TYR A 50 5.55 -3.60 -1.97
CA TYR A 50 5.72 -2.38 -2.75
C TYR A 50 5.87 -1.14 -1.87
N LYS A 51 6.48 -0.10 -2.42
CA LYS A 51 6.63 1.21 -1.79
C LYS A 51 5.63 2.17 -2.42
N LYS A 52 4.85 2.88 -1.60
CA LYS A 52 3.93 3.93 -2.02
C LYS A 52 4.00 5.10 -1.04
N GLU A 53 4.21 6.32 -1.55
CA GLU A 53 4.25 7.55 -0.75
C GLU A 53 5.23 7.47 0.44
N GLY A 54 6.40 6.86 0.21
CA GLY A 54 7.44 6.69 1.24
C GLY A 54 7.21 5.53 2.22
N LYS A 55 6.04 4.89 2.19
CA LYS A 55 5.67 3.75 3.04
C LYS A 55 5.81 2.43 2.29
N VAL A 56 6.00 1.33 3.03
CA VAL A 56 6.05 -0.01 2.46
C VAL A 56 4.77 -0.76 2.81
N PHE A 57 4.24 -1.50 1.83
CA PHE A 57 3.03 -2.27 1.95
C PHE A 57 3.27 -3.74 1.59
N LEU A 58 2.55 -4.62 2.27
CA LEU A 58 2.43 -6.04 1.97
C LEU A 58 1.05 -6.29 1.39
N HIS A 59 1.00 -6.78 0.15
CA HIS A 59 -0.21 -7.21 -0.52
C HIS A 59 -0.21 -8.73 -0.66
N GLU A 60 -1.19 -9.39 -0.06
CA GLU A 60 -1.37 -10.84 -0.18
C GLU A 60 -2.66 -11.14 -0.94
N ASN A 61 -2.54 -11.98 -1.97
CA ASN A 61 -3.70 -12.51 -2.70
C ASN A 61 -4.01 -13.92 -2.20
N PHE A 62 -5.22 -14.17 -1.74
CA PHE A 62 -5.64 -15.48 -1.23
C PHE A 62 -6.37 -16.28 -2.31
N ASN A 63 -6.42 -17.60 -2.14
CA ASN A 63 -7.10 -18.51 -3.09
C ASN A 63 -8.61 -18.24 -3.18
N ASP A 64 -9.21 -17.70 -2.13
CA ASP A 64 -10.63 -17.32 -2.08
C ASP A 64 -10.91 -15.95 -2.72
N GLN A 65 -9.91 -15.35 -3.37
CA GLN A 65 -9.95 -14.03 -4.00
C GLN A 65 -10.01 -12.87 -3.01
N SER A 66 -9.91 -13.13 -1.69
CA SER A 66 -9.69 -12.06 -0.72
C SER A 66 -8.28 -11.47 -0.86
N ILE A 67 -8.14 -10.23 -0.41
CA ILE A 67 -6.90 -9.46 -0.49
C ILE A 67 -6.61 -8.86 0.88
N LEU A 68 -5.40 -9.07 1.37
CA LEU A 68 -4.82 -8.33 2.49
C LEU A 68 -3.88 -7.27 1.92
N ASN A 69 -3.98 -6.04 2.42
CA ASN A 69 -3.07 -4.97 2.01
C ASN A 69 -2.69 -4.10 3.21
N GLU A 70 -1.53 -4.38 3.79
CA GLU A 70 -1.12 -3.83 5.08
C GLU A 70 0.12 -2.94 4.97
N GLU A 71 0.12 -1.83 5.72
CA GLU A 71 1.32 -1.00 5.89
C GLU A 71 2.31 -1.74 6.81
N MET A 72 3.56 -1.84 6.37
CA MET A 72 4.62 -2.53 7.09
C MET A 72 5.54 -1.55 7.82
N VAL A 73 5.97 -1.94 9.02
CA VAL A 73 7.07 -1.29 9.74
C VAL A 73 8.39 -1.83 9.19
N VAL A 74 9.22 -0.93 8.68
CA VAL A 74 10.49 -1.27 8.02
C VAL A 74 11.65 -0.98 8.96
N GLU A 75 12.43 -2.03 9.27
CA GLU A 75 13.72 -1.92 9.95
C GLU A 75 14.80 -2.32 8.93
N SER A 76 15.49 -1.33 8.35
CA SER A 76 16.50 -1.57 7.31
C SER A 76 17.92 -1.45 7.84
N THR A 77 18.78 -2.33 7.35
CA THR A 77 20.25 -2.26 7.47
C THR A 77 20.85 -2.17 6.07
N GLU A 78 22.17 -1.99 5.93
CA GLU A 78 22.83 -1.89 4.61
C GLU A 78 22.53 -3.07 3.67
N ASN A 79 22.26 -4.26 4.22
CA ASN A 79 22.18 -5.50 3.43
C ASN A 79 20.84 -6.22 3.53
N VAL A 80 19.94 -5.78 4.43
CA VAL A 80 18.72 -6.52 4.72
C VAL A 80 17.60 -5.55 5.10
N ILE A 81 16.41 -5.83 4.58
CA ILE A 81 15.17 -5.12 4.91
C ILE A 81 14.32 -6.06 5.78
N LYS A 82 14.14 -5.73 7.06
CA LYS A 82 13.20 -6.42 7.94
C LYS A 82 11.84 -5.72 7.89
N LEU A 83 10.79 -6.52 7.75
CA LEU A 83 9.41 -6.09 7.58
C LEU A 83 8.55 -6.71 8.68
N LYS A 84 7.93 -5.86 9.48
CA LYS A 84 6.99 -6.25 10.55
C LYS A 84 5.60 -5.71 10.24
N TYR A 85 4.57 -6.43 10.64
CA TYR A 85 3.21 -5.90 10.61
C TYR A 85 3.08 -4.69 11.55
N LYS A 86 2.39 -3.65 11.10
CA LYS A 86 2.18 -2.43 11.90
C LYS A 86 1.18 -2.65 13.02
N GLU A 87 0.13 -3.38 12.74
CA GLU A 87 -0.80 -3.91 13.74
C GLU A 87 -0.37 -5.34 14.08
N VAL A 88 -0.41 -5.72 15.36
CA VAL A 88 0.01 -7.06 15.81
C VAL A 88 -1.07 -8.07 15.43
N ILE A 89 -1.12 -8.40 14.14
CA ILE A 89 -1.97 -9.47 13.59
C ILE A 89 -1.24 -10.82 13.62
N ALA A 90 0.09 -10.80 13.67
CA ALA A 90 0.97 -11.96 13.81
C ALA A 90 2.30 -11.54 14.44
N GLU A 91 2.92 -12.43 15.21
CA GLU A 91 4.29 -12.23 15.73
C GLU A 91 5.37 -12.52 14.68
N GLU A 92 4.97 -13.10 13.54
CA GLU A 92 5.85 -13.40 12.42
C GLU A 92 6.35 -12.13 11.72
N TYR A 93 7.53 -12.24 11.11
CA TYR A 93 8.09 -11.16 10.33
C TYR A 93 8.82 -11.68 9.10
N MET A 94 9.07 -10.77 8.16
CA MET A 94 9.75 -11.09 6.91
C MET A 94 11.07 -10.34 6.81
N MET A 95 12.01 -10.91 6.06
CA MET A 95 13.26 -10.24 5.67
C MET A 95 13.50 -10.41 4.18
N ILE A 96 13.85 -9.32 3.50
CA ILE A 96 14.37 -9.32 2.13
C ILE A 96 15.90 -9.28 2.24
N ASP A 97 16.57 -10.36 1.81
CA ASP A 97 18.03 -10.41 1.78
C ASP A 97 18.63 -9.64 0.59
N LYS A 98 19.95 -9.46 0.59
CA LYS A 98 20.68 -8.70 -0.46
C LYS A 98 20.51 -9.30 -1.86
N GLU A 99 20.17 -10.57 -1.96
CA GLU A 99 19.86 -11.25 -3.21
C GLU A 99 18.38 -11.11 -3.63
N GLY A 100 17.58 -10.37 -2.87
CA GLY A 100 16.15 -10.15 -3.12
C GLY A 100 15.25 -11.33 -2.73
N ASN A 101 15.77 -12.34 -2.02
CA ASN A 101 14.92 -13.42 -1.52
C ASN A 101 14.11 -12.95 -0.32
N LEU A 102 12.86 -13.39 -0.27
CA LEU A 102 12.00 -13.21 0.90
C LEU A 102 12.17 -14.40 1.84
N ARG A 103 12.34 -14.12 3.13
CA ARG A 103 12.50 -15.09 4.20
C ARG A 103 11.48 -14.82 5.29
N TRP A 104 10.84 -15.87 5.80
CA TRP A 104 9.83 -15.77 6.86
C TRP A 104 10.39 -16.31 8.16
N TYR A 105 10.12 -15.57 9.24
CA TYR A 105 10.60 -15.87 10.58
C TYR A 105 9.44 -15.89 11.57
N THR A 106 9.53 -16.79 12.54
CA THR A 106 8.66 -16.76 13.73
C THR A 106 8.99 -15.54 14.60
N GLY A 107 8.11 -15.20 15.54
CA GLY A 107 8.38 -14.13 16.52
C GLY A 107 9.64 -14.34 17.35
N GLU A 108 10.03 -15.61 17.57
CA GLU A 108 11.28 -16.01 18.24
C GLU A 108 12.54 -15.86 17.35
N GLY A 109 12.36 -15.55 16.06
CA GLY A 109 13.44 -15.37 15.10
C GLY A 109 13.94 -16.64 14.43
N ARG A 110 13.15 -17.71 14.39
CA ARG A 110 13.48 -18.93 13.62
C ARG A 110 13.01 -18.78 12.18
N GLU A 111 13.91 -18.92 11.21
CA GLU A 111 13.54 -19.02 9.79
C GLU A 111 12.73 -20.30 9.56
N PHE A 112 11.56 -20.19 8.93
CA PHE A 112 10.74 -21.35 8.59
C PHE A 112 10.44 -21.48 7.09
N ALA A 113 10.67 -20.42 6.31
CA ALA A 113 10.51 -20.46 4.87
C ALA A 113 11.42 -19.45 4.16
N LYS A 114 11.68 -19.73 2.89
CA LYS A 114 12.42 -18.86 1.97
C LYS A 114 11.87 -18.99 0.56
N SER A 115 11.82 -17.88 -0.18
CA SER A 115 11.30 -17.82 -1.54
C SER A 115 12.12 -16.86 -2.38
N LYS A 116 12.33 -17.23 -3.65
CA LYS A 116 12.96 -16.37 -4.65
C LYS A 116 11.91 -15.43 -5.23
N PRO A 117 12.30 -14.21 -5.64
CA PRO A 117 11.37 -13.33 -6.34
C PRO A 117 10.90 -13.99 -7.63
N LYS A 118 9.62 -13.78 -7.98
CA LYS A 118 9.09 -14.14 -9.30
C LYS A 118 9.83 -13.32 -10.35
N GLN A 119 10.30 -13.99 -11.40
CA GLN A 119 10.91 -13.35 -12.58
C GLN A 119 9.83 -12.88 -13.54
#